data_AF-A0A2D7ABM2-F1
#
_entry.id   AF-A0A2D7ABM2-F1
#
_cell.length_a   1.000
_cell.length_b   1.000
_cell.length_c   1.000
_cell.angle_alpha   90.00
_cell.angle_beta   90.00
_cell.angle_gamma   90.00
#
_symmetry.space_group_name_H-M   'P 1'
#
loop_
_entity.id
_entity.type
_entity.pdbx_description
1 polymer ?
#
loop_
_entity_poly.entity_id
_entity_poly.type
_entity_poly.pdbx_seq_one_letter_code
_entity_poly.pdbx_strand_id
1 'polypeptide(L)'
;MLDSLFCRILLVISWIVSMPFFFGSSLATSTRQVNPEIYKNEILFDVYRDGDRVGSHKVVFVKTGNSLEVRSKFSLQIDFLFLTAFKYFYESVEVWQNGRLVRLEADVDDDGISSRVGAILNGGQFTIQTGDLSYTANAPIFPTNHWHAGVLKQTRVLNTLTGRINSVEIISKEREAISTENGLVQATRFVYKGDLQNEVWYDDDGRWVKMRFNGRDGTPIEYICRSCQGLPPVSGTMEYKPVNAN
;
A
#
# COMPACT_ATOMS: atom_id res chain seq x y z
N MET A 1 53.84 -55.99 -13.11
CA MET A 1 53.15 -55.43 -11.94
C MET A 1 51.70 -55.92 -12.08
N LEU A 2 51.42 -57.22 -11.87
CA LEU A 2 51.23 -57.90 -10.57
C LEU A 2 50.36 -57.03 -9.64
N ASP A 3 49.26 -57.45 -9.03
CA ASP A 3 48.51 -58.70 -9.02
C ASP A 3 47.14 -58.40 -8.38
N SER A 4 46.21 -59.29 -8.67
CA SER A 4 45.06 -59.76 -7.87
C SER A 4 45.16 -59.57 -6.32
N LEU A 5 44.10 -59.54 -5.51
CA LEU A 5 43.21 -60.67 -5.18
C LEU A 5 42.15 -60.22 -4.13
N PHE A 6 40.90 -60.62 -4.38
CA PHE A 6 39.98 -61.34 -3.47
C PHE A 6 39.51 -60.79 -2.09
N CYS A 7 38.17 -60.67 -2.03
CA CYS A 7 37.25 -61.45 -1.18
C CYS A 7 37.11 -61.11 0.31
N ARG A 8 35.87 -60.72 0.68
CA ARG A 8 35.09 -61.39 1.73
C ARG A 8 33.60 -61.16 1.53
N ILE A 9 32.90 -62.24 1.17
CA ILE A 9 31.45 -62.42 1.32
C ILE A 9 31.15 -62.56 2.82
N LEU A 10 30.09 -61.92 3.31
CA LEU A 10 29.05 -62.56 4.13
C LEU A 10 27.85 -61.62 4.36
N LEU A 11 26.68 -62.18 4.02
CA LEU A 11 25.29 -61.92 4.41
C LEU A 11 25.06 -60.92 5.57
N VAL A 12 23.98 -60.13 5.48
CA VAL A 12 22.88 -60.10 6.47
C VAL A 12 21.73 -59.17 5.99
N ILE A 13 20.61 -59.81 5.64
CA ILE A 13 19.22 -59.48 5.96
C ILE A 13 18.65 -58.12 5.45
N SER A 14 17.76 -58.28 4.47
CA SER A 14 16.69 -57.35 4.09
C SER A 14 15.91 -56.86 5.31
N TRP A 15 15.95 -55.54 5.55
CA TRP A 15 14.89 -54.83 6.26
C TRP A 15 14.40 -53.71 5.34
N ILE A 16 13.30 -53.99 4.63
CA ILE A 16 12.42 -52.96 4.07
C ILE A 16 11.80 -52.26 5.29
N VAL A 17 12.50 -51.25 5.82
CA VAL A 17 11.85 -50.27 6.66
C VAL A 17 11.17 -49.32 5.70
N SER A 18 9.89 -49.54 5.48
CA SER A 18 8.98 -48.56 4.91
C SER A 18 9.04 -47.30 5.76
N MET A 19 9.97 -46.40 5.43
CA MET A 19 9.94 -45.04 5.96
C MET A 19 8.61 -44.44 5.50
N PRO A 20 7.68 -44.10 6.41
CA PRO A 20 6.55 -43.31 6.01
C PRO A 20 7.12 -42.00 5.47
N PHE A 21 6.90 -41.74 4.18
CA PHE A 21 7.02 -40.40 3.64
C PHE A 21 6.05 -39.55 4.44
N PHE A 22 6.56 -38.88 5.47
CA PHE A 22 5.87 -37.77 6.09
C PHE A 22 5.80 -36.70 5.01
N PHE A 23 4.68 -36.70 4.27
CA PHE A 23 4.24 -35.54 3.51
C PHE A 23 4.03 -34.43 4.54
N GLY A 24 5.10 -33.67 4.80
CA GLY A 24 5.03 -32.43 5.53
C GLY A 24 4.00 -31.58 4.82
N SER A 25 2.82 -31.45 5.44
CA SER A 25 1.80 -30.55 4.97
C SER A 25 2.40 -29.15 5.09
N SER A 26 2.86 -28.59 3.98
CA SER A 26 3.20 -27.18 3.93
C SER A 26 1.91 -26.44 4.25
N LEU A 27 1.83 -25.92 5.48
CA LEU A 27 0.79 -24.96 5.82
C LEU A 27 1.06 -23.76 4.91
N ALA A 28 0.30 -23.68 3.82
CA ALA A 28 0.23 -22.48 3.02
C ALA A 28 -0.22 -21.38 3.97
N THR A 29 0.72 -20.55 4.40
CA THR A 29 0.41 -19.36 5.18
C THR A 29 -0.46 -18.49 4.30
N SER A 30 -1.78 -18.55 4.51
CA SER A 30 -2.73 -17.67 3.85
C SER A 30 -2.30 -16.25 4.20
N THR A 31 -1.62 -15.59 3.26
CA THR A 31 -1.38 -14.17 3.36
C THR A 31 -2.76 -13.55 3.39
N ARG A 32 -3.18 -13.06 4.56
CA ARG A 32 -4.41 -12.29 4.72
C ARG A 32 -4.37 -11.17 3.67
N GLN A 33 -5.05 -11.41 2.56
CA GLN A 33 -5.12 -10.47 1.46
C GLN A 33 -5.93 -9.30 1.98
N VAL A 34 -5.40 -8.08 1.85
CA VAL A 34 -6.14 -6.88 2.24
C VAL A 34 -7.34 -6.81 1.31
N ASN A 35 -8.54 -7.00 1.86
CA ASN A 35 -9.77 -6.91 1.09
C ASN A 35 -10.04 -5.41 0.86
N PRO A 36 -9.99 -4.88 -0.37
CA PRO A 36 -10.26 -3.46 -0.63
C PRO A 36 -11.66 -3.03 -0.15
N GLU A 37 -12.59 -3.98 0.04
CA GLU A 37 -13.92 -3.72 0.60
C GLU A 37 -13.89 -3.17 2.03
N ILE A 38 -12.75 -3.24 2.74
CA ILE A 38 -12.60 -2.57 4.06
C ILE A 38 -12.81 -1.05 3.97
N TYR A 39 -12.63 -0.45 2.80
CA TYR A 39 -12.91 0.97 2.52
C TYR A 39 -14.27 1.21 1.87
N LYS A 40 -15.04 0.14 1.62
CA LYS A 40 -16.21 0.12 0.73
C LYS A 40 -15.89 0.63 -0.67
N ASN A 41 -16.06 1.93 -0.89
CA ASN A 41 -15.96 2.55 -2.22
C ASN A 41 -14.86 3.61 -2.31
N GLU A 42 -14.49 4.27 -1.22
CA GLU A 42 -13.53 5.37 -1.29
C GLU A 42 -12.73 5.62 0.00
N ILE A 43 -11.57 6.24 -0.18
CA ILE A 43 -10.80 6.93 0.86
C ILE A 43 -10.75 8.42 0.49
N LEU A 44 -10.87 9.30 1.47
CA LEU A 44 -10.73 10.73 1.32
C LEU A 44 -9.93 11.33 2.48
N PHE A 45 -8.86 12.04 2.14
CA PHE A 45 -8.03 12.81 3.06
C PHE A 45 -8.10 14.29 2.73
N ASP A 46 -8.07 15.10 3.79
CA ASP A 46 -7.63 16.49 3.71
C ASP A 46 -6.13 16.59 3.90
N VAL A 47 -5.50 17.48 3.15
CA VAL A 47 -4.05 17.66 3.14
C VAL A 47 -3.73 19.00 3.77
N TYR A 48 -2.90 18.96 4.81
CA TYR A 48 -2.52 20.12 5.61
C TYR A 48 -1.03 20.41 5.51
N ARG A 49 -0.67 21.69 5.57
CA ARG A 49 0.70 22.19 5.66
C ARG A 49 0.70 23.43 6.56
N ASP A 50 1.55 23.49 7.58
CA ASP A 50 1.58 24.58 8.59
C ASP A 50 0.21 24.89 9.23
N GLY A 51 -0.65 23.87 9.39
CA GLY A 51 -1.99 24.02 9.97
C GLY A 51 -3.08 24.46 8.99
N ASP A 52 -2.70 24.90 7.78
CA ASP A 52 -3.64 25.27 6.73
C ASP A 52 -3.99 24.09 5.83
N ARG A 53 -5.26 23.99 5.44
CA ARG A 53 -5.71 22.98 4.47
C ARG A 53 -5.32 23.43 3.06
N VAL A 54 -4.37 22.71 2.47
CA VAL A 54 -3.79 23.03 1.15
C VAL A 54 -4.26 22.08 0.05
N GLY A 55 -5.00 21.02 0.37
CA GLY A 55 -5.39 20.04 -0.66
C GLY A 55 -6.25 18.88 -0.20
N SER A 56 -6.30 17.84 -1.03
CA SER A 56 -6.98 16.58 -0.74
C SER A 56 -6.38 15.40 -1.50
N HIS A 57 -6.55 14.19 -0.97
CA HIS A 57 -6.27 12.94 -1.65
C HIS A 57 -7.51 12.05 -1.63
N LYS A 58 -8.00 11.63 -2.80
CA LYS A 58 -9.14 10.73 -2.95
C LYS A 58 -8.71 9.44 -3.62
N VAL A 59 -9.12 8.29 -3.09
CA VAL A 59 -8.96 6.97 -3.69
C VAL A 59 -10.34 6.36 -3.91
N VAL A 60 -10.61 5.81 -5.08
CA VAL A 60 -11.88 5.14 -5.42
C VAL A 60 -11.60 3.71 -5.83
N PHE A 61 -12.43 2.79 -5.36
CA PHE A 61 -12.32 1.36 -5.63
C PHE A 61 -13.48 0.88 -6.49
N VAL A 62 -13.18 0.14 -7.56
CA VAL A 62 -14.18 -0.51 -8.42
C VAL A 62 -13.82 -1.99 -8.55
N LYS A 63 -14.59 -2.85 -7.89
CA LYS A 63 -14.37 -4.30 -7.88
C LYS A 63 -15.35 -5.00 -8.83
N THR A 64 -14.81 -5.83 -9.72
CA THR A 64 -15.58 -6.67 -10.66
C THR A 64 -15.00 -8.09 -10.64
N GLY A 65 -15.71 -9.01 -9.96
CA GLY A 65 -15.21 -10.37 -9.73
C GLY A 65 -13.86 -10.36 -8.99
N ASN A 66 -12.82 -10.92 -9.61
CA ASN A 66 -11.46 -10.96 -9.07
C ASN A 66 -10.59 -9.77 -9.50
N SER A 67 -11.14 -8.84 -10.30
CA SER A 67 -10.48 -7.62 -10.72
C SER A 67 -10.84 -6.47 -9.79
N LEU A 68 -9.85 -5.66 -9.43
CA LEU A 68 -10.02 -4.41 -8.71
C LEU A 68 -9.32 -3.31 -9.49
N GLU A 69 -10.08 -2.30 -9.88
CA GLU A 69 -9.53 -1.03 -10.35
C GLU A 69 -9.48 -0.04 -9.19
N VAL A 70 -8.36 0.64 -9.02
CA VAL A 70 -8.16 1.69 -8.01
C VAL A 70 -7.78 2.97 -8.70
N ARG A 71 -8.50 4.06 -8.41
CA ARG A 71 -8.22 5.38 -8.96
C ARG A 71 -7.87 6.33 -7.85
N SER A 72 -6.69 6.95 -7.92
CA SER A 72 -6.26 7.94 -6.93
C SER A 72 -6.16 9.32 -7.57
N LYS A 73 -6.60 10.36 -6.87
CA LYS A 73 -6.42 11.76 -7.27
C LYS A 73 -5.93 12.55 -6.07
N PHE A 74 -4.83 13.27 -6.24
CA PHE A 74 -4.28 14.20 -5.26
C PHE A 74 -4.15 15.58 -5.89
N SER A 75 -4.52 16.59 -5.14
CA SER A 75 -4.34 17.99 -5.54
C SER A 75 -3.91 18.82 -4.35
N LEU A 76 -2.94 19.68 -4.56
CA LEU A 76 -2.44 20.63 -3.57
C LEU A 76 -2.23 21.99 -4.23
N GLN A 77 -2.63 23.05 -3.51
CA GLN A 77 -2.42 24.44 -3.89
C GLN A 77 -1.91 25.21 -2.66
N ILE A 78 -0.82 25.93 -2.81
CA ILE A 78 -0.29 26.83 -1.79
C ILE A 78 -0.40 28.25 -2.33
N ASP A 79 -1.12 29.09 -1.59
CA ASP A 79 -1.29 30.49 -1.91
C ASP A 79 -0.40 31.36 -1.00
N PHE A 80 0.13 32.44 -1.57
CA PHE A 80 0.84 33.47 -0.84
C PHE A 80 0.17 34.81 -1.12
N LEU A 81 -0.39 35.42 -0.06
CA LEU A 81 -1.30 36.57 -0.18
C LEU A 81 -2.47 36.25 -1.13
N PHE A 82 -2.55 36.95 -2.26
CA PHE A 82 -3.63 36.82 -3.25
C PHE A 82 -3.19 36.07 -4.52
N LEU A 83 -1.99 35.48 -4.52
CA LEU A 83 -1.40 34.79 -5.68
C LEU A 83 -1.14 33.32 -5.34
N THR A 84 -1.39 32.42 -6.29
CA THR A 84 -0.99 31.03 -6.14
C THR A 84 0.52 30.91 -6.36
N ALA A 85 1.22 30.41 -5.34
CA ALA A 85 2.67 30.25 -5.36
C ALA A 85 3.10 28.86 -5.87
N PHE A 86 2.25 27.84 -5.69
CA PHE A 86 2.56 26.47 -6.08
C PHE A 86 1.29 25.64 -6.31
N LYS A 87 1.30 24.79 -7.35
CA LYS A 87 0.26 23.77 -7.59
C LYS A 87 0.88 22.40 -7.84
N TYR A 88 0.19 21.37 -7.36
CA TYR A 88 0.55 20.00 -7.62
C TYR A 88 -0.69 19.16 -7.87
N PHE A 89 -0.69 18.38 -8.95
CA PHE A 89 -1.73 17.41 -9.27
C PHE A 89 -1.12 16.04 -9.51
N TYR A 90 -1.80 15.01 -9.03
CA TYR A 90 -1.46 13.61 -9.28
C TYR A 90 -2.74 12.83 -9.53
N GLU A 91 -2.71 11.97 -10.54
CA GLU A 91 -3.76 10.98 -10.79
C GLU A 91 -3.12 9.63 -11.08
N SER A 92 -3.74 8.54 -10.63
CA SER A 92 -3.34 7.20 -11.02
C SER A 92 -4.50 6.25 -11.20
N VAL A 93 -4.28 5.24 -12.05
CA VAL A 93 -5.17 4.11 -12.25
C VAL A 93 -4.37 2.84 -12.10
N GLU A 94 -4.81 1.98 -11.19
CA GLU A 94 -4.23 0.68 -10.91
C GLU A 94 -5.23 -0.42 -11.25
N VAL A 95 -4.77 -1.50 -11.87
CA VAL A 95 -5.57 -2.71 -12.04
C VAL A 95 -4.88 -3.85 -11.31
N TRP A 96 -5.65 -4.48 -10.44
CA TRP A 96 -5.25 -5.63 -9.64
C TRP A 96 -6.09 -6.83 -10.03
N GLN A 97 -5.46 -7.99 -10.21
CA GLN A 97 -6.14 -9.26 -10.46
C GLN A 97 -5.69 -10.27 -9.42
N ASN A 98 -6.65 -10.90 -8.74
CA ASN A 98 -6.37 -11.89 -7.67
C ASN A 98 -5.38 -11.33 -6.62
N GLY A 99 -5.51 -10.05 -6.27
CA GLY A 99 -4.65 -9.38 -5.29
C GLY A 99 -3.24 -9.02 -5.77
N ARG A 100 -2.96 -9.14 -7.07
CA ARG A 100 -1.67 -8.77 -7.67
C ARG A 100 -1.85 -7.60 -8.62
N LEU A 101 -0.97 -6.61 -8.52
CA LEU A 101 -0.91 -5.52 -9.50
C LEU A 101 -0.62 -6.13 -10.88
N VAL A 102 -1.37 -5.74 -11.91
CA VAL A 102 -1.12 -6.13 -13.30
C VAL A 102 -0.92 -4.92 -14.21
N ARG A 103 -1.46 -3.75 -13.84
CA ARG A 103 -1.28 -2.49 -14.57
C ARG A 103 -1.27 -1.31 -13.60
N LEU A 104 -0.43 -0.32 -13.87
CA LEU A 104 -0.41 0.98 -13.24
C LEU A 104 -0.19 2.05 -14.32
N GLU A 105 -0.94 3.13 -14.25
CA GLU A 105 -0.65 4.40 -14.91
C GLU A 105 -0.73 5.51 -13.85
N ALA A 106 0.20 6.45 -13.89
CA ALA A 106 0.21 7.62 -13.03
C ALA A 106 0.67 8.85 -13.80
N ASP A 107 -0.06 9.94 -13.62
CA ASP A 107 0.21 11.26 -14.17
C ASP A 107 0.49 12.23 -13.02
N VAL A 108 1.52 13.06 -13.19
CA VAL A 108 1.89 14.13 -12.26
C VAL A 108 1.93 15.43 -13.04
N ASP A 109 1.41 16.51 -12.46
CA ASP A 109 1.68 17.89 -12.84
C ASP A 109 2.26 18.59 -11.62
N ASP A 110 3.54 18.95 -11.69
CA ASP A 110 4.27 19.65 -10.65
C ASP A 110 4.55 21.07 -11.12
N ASP A 111 3.69 22.00 -10.70
CA ASP A 111 3.76 23.42 -11.05
C ASP A 111 3.85 23.68 -12.57
N GLY A 112 3.04 22.94 -13.35
CA GLY A 112 3.01 22.99 -14.81
C GLY A 112 4.01 22.06 -15.50
N ILE A 113 4.85 21.34 -14.75
CA ILE A 113 5.77 20.33 -15.30
C ILE A 113 5.12 18.96 -15.20
N SER A 114 4.67 18.41 -16.34
CA SER A 114 4.00 17.11 -16.36
C SER A 114 4.95 15.93 -16.53
N SER A 115 4.66 14.81 -15.87
CA SER A 115 5.34 13.52 -16.07
C SER A 115 4.35 12.35 -15.97
N ARG A 116 4.73 11.21 -16.55
CA ARG A 116 3.91 10.00 -16.55
C ARG A 116 4.75 8.76 -16.25
N VAL A 117 4.17 7.86 -15.48
CA VAL A 117 4.69 6.52 -15.20
C VAL A 117 3.67 5.48 -15.66
N GLY A 118 4.12 4.48 -16.42
CA GLY A 118 3.32 3.31 -16.79
C GLY A 118 4.02 2.03 -16.35
N ALA A 119 3.27 1.03 -15.91
CA ALA A 119 3.78 -0.31 -15.65
C ALA A 119 2.77 -1.39 -16.04
N ILE A 120 3.21 -2.40 -16.80
CA ILE A 120 2.36 -3.52 -17.25
C ILE A 120 3.06 -4.84 -16.94
N LEU A 121 2.36 -5.76 -16.28
CA LEU A 121 2.85 -7.10 -15.97
C LEU A 121 2.79 -8.01 -17.21
N ASN A 122 3.94 -8.51 -17.65
CA ASN A 122 4.07 -9.48 -18.73
C ASN A 122 5.03 -10.60 -18.32
N GLY A 123 4.56 -11.86 -18.33
CA GLY A 123 5.43 -13.01 -18.07
C GLY A 123 6.15 -12.99 -16.71
N GLY A 124 5.55 -12.40 -15.68
CA GLY A 124 6.14 -12.31 -14.32
C GLY A 124 7.08 -11.11 -14.09
N GLN A 125 7.26 -10.25 -15.09
CA GLN A 125 8.00 -8.98 -14.98
C GLN A 125 7.10 -7.81 -15.34
N PHE A 126 7.29 -6.68 -14.67
CA PHE A 126 6.72 -5.42 -15.13
C PHE A 126 7.62 -4.81 -16.19
N THR A 127 7.05 -4.41 -17.31
CA THR A 127 7.64 -3.39 -18.19
C THR A 127 7.22 -2.04 -17.65
N ILE A 128 8.18 -1.20 -17.25
CA ILE A 128 7.97 0.12 -16.63
C ILE A 128 8.48 1.19 -17.60
N GLN A 129 7.67 2.21 -17.84
CA GLN A 129 7.98 3.34 -18.70
C GLN A 129 7.84 4.65 -17.92
N THR A 130 8.83 5.54 -18.06
CA THR A 130 8.83 6.88 -17.48
C THR A 130 9.63 7.83 -18.36
N GLY A 131 8.97 8.83 -18.96
CA GLY A 131 9.55 9.60 -20.06
C GLY A 131 10.03 8.69 -21.20
N ASP A 132 11.27 8.89 -21.65
CA ASP A 132 11.90 8.06 -22.70
C ASP A 132 12.53 6.77 -22.16
N LEU A 133 12.54 6.57 -20.84
CA LEU A 133 13.10 5.38 -20.22
C LEU A 133 12.08 4.25 -20.19
N SER A 134 12.51 3.06 -20.59
CA SER A 134 11.75 1.82 -20.49
C SER A 134 12.65 0.68 -20.00
N TYR A 135 12.22 -0.03 -18.96
CA TYR A 135 13.00 -1.13 -18.37
C TYR A 135 12.09 -2.16 -17.70
N THR A 136 12.64 -3.30 -17.27
CA THR A 136 11.89 -4.35 -16.61
C THR A 136 12.24 -4.54 -15.15
N ALA A 137 11.28 -5.04 -14.37
CA ALA A 137 11.47 -5.39 -12.97
C ALA A 137 10.62 -6.62 -12.58
N ASN A 138 11.22 -7.57 -11.86
CA ASN A 138 10.52 -8.78 -11.42
C ASN A 138 9.33 -8.46 -10.49
N ALA A 139 8.20 -9.13 -10.70
CA ALA A 139 7.07 -9.14 -9.81
C ALA A 139 7.31 -10.06 -8.58
N PRO A 140 6.55 -9.89 -7.47
CA PRO A 140 5.56 -8.84 -7.22
C PRO A 140 6.23 -7.47 -6.97
N ILE A 141 5.52 -6.40 -7.30
CA ILE A 141 5.92 -5.03 -6.95
C ILE A 141 4.68 -4.30 -6.44
N PHE A 142 4.80 -3.64 -5.29
CA PHE A 142 3.78 -2.74 -4.77
C PHE A 142 4.11 -1.31 -5.19
N PRO A 143 3.14 -0.53 -5.67
CA PRO A 143 3.36 0.88 -5.96
C PRO A 143 3.27 1.73 -4.67
N THR A 144 3.74 2.96 -4.73
CA THR A 144 3.61 3.96 -3.64
C THR A 144 2.19 4.52 -3.53
N ASN A 145 1.19 3.65 -3.38
CA ASN A 145 -0.24 3.99 -3.36
C ASN A 145 -0.88 4.02 -1.96
N HIS A 146 -0.19 3.45 -0.97
CA HIS A 146 -0.48 3.42 0.45
C HIS A 146 -1.77 2.71 0.89
N TRP A 147 -2.82 2.62 0.07
CA TRP A 147 -4.07 1.96 0.47
C TRP A 147 -3.90 0.47 0.79
N HIS A 148 -2.94 -0.20 0.14
CA HIS A 148 -2.72 -1.64 0.26
C HIS A 148 -1.62 -1.98 1.28
N ALA A 149 -1.98 -2.29 2.52
CA ALA A 149 -1.05 -2.59 3.62
C ALA A 149 -0.11 -3.81 3.37
N GLY A 150 -0.36 -4.62 2.33
CA GLY A 150 0.61 -5.61 1.82
C GLY A 150 2.00 -5.04 1.45
N VAL A 151 2.11 -3.72 1.23
CA VAL A 151 3.39 -3.01 1.03
C VAL A 151 4.33 -3.14 2.22
N LEU A 152 3.80 -3.31 3.45
CA LEU A 152 4.59 -3.38 4.68
C LEU A 152 5.57 -4.58 4.73
N LYS A 153 5.40 -5.56 3.84
CA LYS A 153 6.26 -6.75 3.72
C LYS A 153 7.33 -6.63 2.63
N GLN A 154 7.43 -5.45 2.00
CA GLN A 154 8.28 -5.24 0.84
C GLN A 154 9.54 -4.47 1.22
N THR A 155 10.64 -4.79 0.56
CA THR A 155 11.90 -4.04 0.60
C THR A 155 12.12 -3.20 -0.65
N ARG A 156 11.19 -3.29 -1.62
CA ARG A 156 11.21 -2.55 -2.87
C ARG A 156 9.81 -2.16 -3.30
N VAL A 157 9.65 -0.93 -3.76
CA VAL A 157 8.38 -0.37 -4.22
C VAL A 157 8.55 0.36 -5.55
N LEU A 158 7.51 0.36 -6.40
CA LEU A 158 7.48 1.19 -7.59
C LEU A 158 7.03 2.60 -7.20
N ASN A 159 7.94 3.57 -7.34
CA ASN A 159 7.63 4.96 -7.12
C ASN A 159 6.76 5.49 -8.27
N THR A 160 5.51 5.80 -7.96
CA THR A 160 4.54 6.26 -8.96
C THR A 160 4.80 7.69 -9.45
N LEU A 161 5.70 8.43 -8.82
CA LEU A 161 6.06 9.80 -9.20
C LEU A 161 7.28 9.84 -10.12
N THR A 162 8.20 8.87 -9.99
CA THR A 162 9.48 8.85 -10.73
C THR A 162 9.66 7.66 -11.66
N GLY A 163 8.80 6.65 -11.53
CA GLY A 163 8.89 5.38 -12.24
C GLY A 163 9.99 4.46 -11.74
N ARG A 164 10.80 4.88 -10.75
CA ARG A 164 11.93 4.09 -10.23
C ARG A 164 11.49 2.99 -9.27
N ILE A 165 12.27 1.91 -9.22
CA ILE A 165 12.17 0.94 -8.11
C ILE A 165 12.98 1.48 -6.95
N ASN A 166 12.29 1.88 -5.89
CA ASN A 166 12.91 2.37 -4.66
C ASN A 166 13.21 1.23 -3.70
N SER A 167 14.40 1.25 -3.10
CA SER A 167 14.75 0.42 -1.95
C SER A 167 14.21 1.07 -0.68
N VAL A 168 13.46 0.29 0.12
CA VAL A 168 12.80 0.78 1.33
C VAL A 168 13.01 -0.15 2.51
N GLU A 169 13.14 0.45 3.69
CA GLU A 169 12.99 -0.22 4.98
C GLU A 169 11.74 0.37 5.66
N ILE A 170 10.80 -0.49 6.06
CA ILE A 170 9.53 -0.06 6.66
C ILE A 170 9.49 -0.55 8.10
N ILE A 171 9.53 0.39 9.05
CA ILE A 171 9.70 0.10 10.47
C ILE A 171 8.42 0.43 11.22
N SER A 172 7.84 -0.55 11.91
CA SER A 172 6.73 -0.32 12.85
C SER A 172 7.19 0.49 14.06
N LYS A 173 6.37 1.43 14.48
CA LYS A 173 6.58 2.32 15.61
C LYS A 173 5.40 2.22 16.58
N GLU A 174 5.27 3.20 17.45
CA GLU A 174 4.19 3.26 18.44
C GLU A 174 2.79 3.27 17.79
N ARG A 175 1.82 2.86 18.60
CA ARG A 175 0.40 2.99 18.27
C ARG A 175 -0.12 4.33 18.78
N GLU A 176 -1.00 4.93 17.99
CA GLU A 176 -1.59 6.25 18.26
C GLU A 176 -3.10 6.23 18.01
N ALA A 177 -3.83 7.04 18.77
CA ALA A 177 -5.23 7.30 18.50
C ALA A 177 -5.36 8.31 17.35
N ILE A 178 -5.94 7.90 16.23
CA ILE A 178 -6.16 8.72 15.03
C ILE A 178 -7.63 9.08 14.93
N SER A 179 -7.93 10.36 14.76
CA SER A 179 -9.29 10.82 14.47
C SER A 179 -9.68 10.44 13.04
N THR A 180 -10.83 9.81 12.90
CA THR A 180 -11.44 9.43 11.62
C THR A 180 -12.88 9.92 11.57
N GLU A 181 -13.57 9.68 10.45
CA GLU A 181 -15.01 9.88 10.37
C GLU A 181 -15.79 9.00 11.34
N ASN A 182 -15.15 7.95 11.89
CA ASN A 182 -15.73 7.07 12.90
C ASN A 182 -15.33 7.35 14.35
N GLY A 183 -14.73 8.51 14.61
CA GLY A 183 -14.13 8.82 15.91
C GLY A 183 -12.69 8.32 15.99
N LEU A 184 -12.20 8.12 17.22
CA LEU A 184 -10.81 7.72 17.44
C LEU A 184 -10.62 6.22 17.17
N VAL A 185 -9.68 5.89 16.28
CA VAL A 185 -9.22 4.51 16.03
C VAL A 185 -7.76 4.36 16.44
N GLN A 186 -7.39 3.20 16.95
CA GLN A 186 -5.98 2.90 17.23
C GLN A 186 -5.29 2.48 15.93
N ALA A 187 -4.18 3.14 15.60
CA ALA A 187 -3.41 2.84 14.40
C ALA A 187 -1.92 2.69 14.72
N THR A 188 -1.25 1.80 14.00
CA THR A 188 0.20 1.61 14.10
C THR A 188 0.91 2.54 13.14
N ARG A 189 1.88 3.30 13.63
CA ARG A 189 2.74 4.14 12.80
C ARG A 189 3.83 3.31 12.12
N PHE A 190 4.04 3.53 10.83
CA PHE A 190 5.13 2.94 10.05
C PHE A 190 5.99 4.03 9.45
N VAL A 191 7.31 3.93 9.65
CA VAL A 191 8.30 4.88 9.10
C VAL A 191 9.01 4.21 7.94
N TYR A 192 8.95 4.83 6.78
CA TYR A 192 9.70 4.44 5.59
C TYR A 192 11.06 5.12 5.61
N LYS A 193 12.10 4.35 5.30
CA LYS A 193 13.47 4.81 5.11
C LYS A 193 14.03 4.30 3.79
N GLY A 194 15.17 4.87 3.39
CA GLY A 194 15.84 4.55 2.12
C GLY A 194 15.50 5.62 1.08
N ASP A 195 15.14 5.17 -0.12
CA ASP A 195 14.83 6.08 -1.24
C ASP A 195 13.46 6.77 -1.10
N LEU A 196 12.60 6.28 -0.19
CA LEU A 196 11.33 6.88 0.17
C LEU A 196 11.32 7.18 1.68
N GLN A 197 10.96 8.41 2.04
CA GLN A 197 10.90 8.87 3.43
C GLN A 197 9.53 9.49 3.71
N ASN A 198 8.71 8.75 4.43
CA ASN A 198 7.39 9.17 4.89
C ASN A 198 6.96 8.32 6.09
N GLU A 199 5.85 8.72 6.70
CA GLU A 199 5.20 8.03 7.80
C GLU A 199 3.76 7.71 7.40
N VAL A 200 3.32 6.49 7.64
CA VAL A 200 1.97 6.01 7.29
C VAL A 200 1.38 5.28 8.48
N TRP A 201 0.09 5.52 8.77
CA TRP A 201 -0.62 4.85 9.84
C TRP A 201 -1.67 3.91 9.26
N TYR A 202 -1.68 2.68 9.77
CA TYR A 202 -2.68 1.67 9.46
C TYR A 202 -3.45 1.28 10.73
N ASP A 203 -4.79 1.21 10.65
CA ASP A 203 -5.62 0.67 11.73
C ASP A 203 -5.49 -0.86 11.84
N ASP A 204 -6.20 -1.47 12.80
CA ASP A 204 -6.17 -2.92 13.04
C ASP A 204 -6.72 -3.77 11.88
N ASP A 205 -7.53 -3.18 10.99
CA ASP A 205 -8.02 -3.81 9.76
C ASP A 205 -7.07 -3.62 8.57
N GLY A 206 -5.99 -2.85 8.75
CA GLY A 206 -5.04 -2.51 7.70
C GLY A 206 -5.50 -1.35 6.82
N ARG A 207 -6.47 -0.53 7.28
CA ARG A 207 -6.90 0.68 6.58
C ARG A 207 -5.89 1.79 6.77
N TRP A 208 -5.56 2.49 5.68
CA TRP A 208 -4.75 3.69 5.69
C TRP A 208 -5.56 4.84 6.29
N VAL A 209 -5.11 5.38 7.42
CA VAL A 209 -5.87 6.39 8.20
C VAL A 209 -5.14 7.71 8.42
N LYS A 210 -3.82 7.76 8.18
CA LYS A 210 -3.01 8.97 8.26
C LYS A 210 -1.72 8.79 7.46
N MET A 211 -1.16 9.89 6.97
CA MET A 211 0.19 9.94 6.41
C MET A 211 0.84 11.28 6.73
N ARG A 212 2.17 11.29 6.82
CA ARG A 212 3.01 12.48 6.94
C ARG A 212 4.26 12.34 6.11
N PHE A 213 4.67 13.42 5.45
CA PHE A 213 5.97 13.53 4.76
C PHE A 213 6.39 14.99 4.74
N ASN A 214 7.64 15.27 4.36
CA ASN A 214 8.12 16.64 4.25
C ASN A 214 8.02 17.13 2.80
N GLY A 215 7.57 18.37 2.61
CA GLY A 215 7.71 19.10 1.36
C GLY A 215 9.18 19.36 1.01
N ARG A 216 9.43 19.90 -0.19
CA ARG A 216 10.79 20.24 -0.67
C ARG A 216 11.54 21.21 0.24
N ASP A 217 10.79 22.06 0.92
CA ASP A 217 11.27 23.06 1.86
C ASP A 217 11.44 22.50 3.30
N GLY A 218 11.20 21.21 3.51
CA GLY A 218 11.26 20.56 4.81
C GLY A 218 9.99 20.72 5.65
N THR A 219 9.00 21.47 5.19
CA THR A 219 7.76 21.70 5.94
C THR A 219 6.89 20.44 5.91
N PRO A 220 6.38 19.96 7.05
CA PRO A 220 5.51 18.79 7.08
C PRO A 220 4.21 18.99 6.30
N ILE A 221 3.86 17.97 5.53
CA ILE A 221 2.56 17.78 4.89
C ILE A 221 1.88 16.60 5.58
N GLU A 222 0.66 16.80 6.06
CA GLU A 222 -0.11 15.81 6.79
C GLU A 222 -1.42 15.47 6.08
N TYR A 223 -1.75 14.19 6.05
CA TYR A 223 -3.03 13.69 5.55
C TYR A 223 -3.92 13.38 6.74
N ILE A 224 -5.05 14.07 6.83
CA ILE A 224 -6.04 13.89 7.90
C ILE A 224 -7.25 13.19 7.31
N CYS A 225 -7.64 12.06 7.91
CA CYS A 225 -8.75 11.25 7.43
C CYS A 225 -10.06 12.04 7.48
N ARG A 226 -10.73 12.13 6.33
CA ARG A 226 -12.11 12.63 6.20
C ARG A 226 -13.10 11.48 5.96
N SER A 227 -12.68 10.44 5.25
CA SER A 227 -13.40 9.17 5.08
C SER A 227 -12.39 8.07 4.80
N CYS A 228 -12.07 7.22 5.77
CA CYS A 228 -11.05 6.16 5.61
C CYS A 228 -11.44 4.82 6.25
N GLN A 229 -12.59 4.76 6.92
CA GLN A 229 -13.19 3.58 7.56
C GLN A 229 -14.34 2.97 6.74
N GLY A 230 -14.68 3.58 5.58
CA GLY A 230 -15.74 3.10 4.69
C GLY A 230 -17.16 3.43 5.15
N LEU A 231 -17.33 4.29 6.16
CA LEU A 231 -18.57 4.81 6.80
C LEU A 231 -19.66 3.79 7.22
N PRO A 232 -20.50 4.05 8.25
CA PRO A 232 -20.53 5.21 9.16
C PRO A 232 -20.46 4.82 10.65
N PRO A 233 -20.31 5.77 11.60
CA PRO A 233 -20.85 5.61 12.95
C PRO A 233 -22.26 6.15 12.91
N VAL A 234 -23.22 5.28 13.17
CA VAL A 234 -24.61 5.71 13.27
C VAL A 234 -24.81 6.38 14.62
N SER A 235 -25.37 7.58 14.59
CA SER A 235 -25.76 8.41 15.73
C SER A 235 -26.56 7.61 16.77
N GLY A 236 -26.21 7.77 18.04
CA GLY A 236 -27.14 7.49 19.12
C GLY A 236 -28.43 8.30 18.90
N THR A 237 -29.57 7.62 18.95
CA THR A 237 -30.87 8.25 19.13
C THR A 237 -30.86 9.02 20.43
N MET A 238 -30.69 10.35 20.38
CA MET A 238 -31.25 11.19 21.44
C MET A 238 -32.77 11.14 21.28
N GLU A 239 -33.37 10.21 22.00
CA GLU A 239 -34.80 10.16 22.24
C GLU A 239 -35.19 11.47 22.94
N TYR A 240 -35.81 12.38 22.19
CA TYR A 240 -36.47 13.55 22.76
C TYR A 240 -37.62 13.05 23.64
N LYS A 241 -37.42 13.04 24.96
CA LYS A 241 -38.53 12.94 25.91
C LYS A 241 -39.26 14.28 25.92
N PRO A 242 -40.53 14.36 25.50
CA PRO A 242 -41.31 15.55 25.74
C PRO A 242 -41.41 15.76 27.27
N VAL A 243 -41.10 16.99 27.70
CA VAL A 243 -41.39 17.44 29.05
C VAL A 243 -42.91 17.46 29.17
N ASN A 244 -43.46 16.58 30.01
CA ASN A 244 -44.87 16.63 30.37
C ASN A 244 -45.14 17.98 31.04
N ALA A 245 -46.01 18.77 30.42
CA ALA A 245 -46.61 19.92 31.06
C ALA A 245 -47.57 19.42 32.16
N ASN A 246 -47.27 19.77 33.41
CA ASN A 246 -48.26 19.87 34.48
C ASN A 246 -48.54 21.35 34.71
#